data_AF-A0A8J8K3D9-F1
#
_entry.id   AF-A0A8J8K3D9-F1
#
_cell.length_a   1.000
_cell.length_b   1.000
_cell.length_c   1.000
_cell.angle_alpha   90.00
_cell.angle_beta   90.00
_cell.angle_gamma   90.00
#
_symmetry.space_group_name_H-M   'P 1'
#
loop_
_entity.id
_entity.type
_entity.pdbx_description
1 polymer ?
#
loop_
_entity_poly.entity_id
_entity_poly.type
_entity_poly.pdbx_seq_one_letter_code
_entity_poly.pdbx_strand_id
1 'polypeptide(L)'
;MGSEVRTFLKWTLLSASLGTAGGLYATLISLTITHLSSLRGTHVFQIPIVMGALGVLAHSVEELRGTGLEIVEERFPDEPIGALKGLGKLVAAGVNIGLGASGGQVGPCLQASSGLGDTVARKLSLNRFERKWAVVSAASGGVGGVLCSPVASAFFVVEALLAREERFDYRLFFPAMLAGACGYSVYEALCGKAYLLIPPHPAYQYVPWHLPRLMVVAAIASGAALAYVKLVRGARRWMTERLRPMPVRTLLAGIGVALVGYLVPTATGLGLDYAAASLTKYPAWWDGVSALAKALATAFTVGSQAPAGLVSPTVCTGTFLGAFLGKTLGPSVYAGAATTLAAFIAATFNTPIAAVVLVIQTFGVDCTVPAAVGAMLGYELLRHEHLLTLPVRRGLRG
;
A
#
# COMPACT_ATOMS: atom_id res chain seq x y z
N MET A 1 35.50 16.12 -12.66
CA MET A 1 35.22 16.29 -11.22
C MET A 1 34.15 17.34 -10.90
N GLY A 2 34.17 18.55 -11.45
CA GLY A 2 33.20 19.60 -11.06
C GLY A 2 31.72 19.35 -11.40
N SER A 3 31.42 18.64 -12.50
CA SER A 3 30.03 18.37 -12.94
C SER A 3 29.34 17.29 -12.11
N GLU A 4 30.04 16.20 -11.78
CA GLU A 4 29.51 15.09 -10.99
C GLU A 4 29.18 15.52 -9.55
N VAL A 5 30.08 16.28 -8.92
CA VAL A 5 29.86 16.83 -7.57
C VAL A 5 28.65 17.77 -7.54
N ARG A 6 28.46 18.61 -8.57
CA ARG A 6 27.28 19.46 -8.69
C ARG A 6 25.99 18.65 -8.81
N THR A 7 25.98 17.61 -9.64
CA THR A 7 24.82 16.72 -9.79
C THR A 7 24.51 16.00 -8.48
N PHE A 8 25.54 15.49 -7.79
CA PHE A 8 25.40 14.85 -6.48
C PHE A 8 24.81 15.79 -5.43
N LEU A 9 25.34 17.01 -5.30
CA LEU A 9 24.84 18.01 -4.35
C LEU A 9 23.40 18.45 -4.69
N LYS A 10 23.12 18.71 -5.96
CA LYS A 10 21.78 19.06 -6.46
C LYS A 10 20.77 17.98 -6.05
N TRP A 11 21.06 16.72 -6.32
CA TRP A 11 20.12 15.63 -6.06
C TRP A 11 20.04 15.22 -4.60
N THR A 12 21.10 15.41 -3.83
CA THR A 12 21.04 15.28 -2.37
C THR A 12 20.04 16.29 -1.79
N LEU A 13 20.15 17.57 -2.14
CA LEU A 13 19.25 18.62 -1.65
C LEU A 13 17.81 18.50 -2.17
N LEU A 14 17.65 18.24 -3.47
CA LEU A 14 16.32 18.05 -4.06
C LEU A 14 15.61 16.81 -3.51
N SER A 15 16.33 15.69 -3.32
CA SER A 15 15.71 14.48 -2.77
C SER A 15 15.37 14.63 -1.30
N ALA A 16 16.21 15.28 -0.49
CA ALA A 16 15.90 15.55 0.90
C ALA A 16 14.67 16.46 1.06
N SER A 17 14.57 17.54 0.26
CA SER A 17 13.44 18.47 0.29
C SER A 17 12.14 17.83 -0.22
N LEU A 18 12.18 17.13 -1.35
CA LEU A 18 11.03 16.38 -1.88
C LEU A 18 10.61 15.25 -0.93
N GLY A 19 11.58 14.57 -0.31
CA GLY A 19 11.36 13.53 0.67
C GLY A 19 10.64 14.04 1.91
N THR A 20 11.13 15.15 2.47
CA THR A 20 10.52 15.85 3.61
C THR A 20 9.08 16.28 3.30
N ALA A 21 8.85 16.89 2.13
CA ALA A 21 7.51 17.30 1.71
C ALA A 21 6.56 16.10 1.49
N GLY A 22 7.07 14.99 0.93
CA GLY A 22 6.35 13.73 0.85
C GLY A 22 6.00 13.17 2.24
N GLY A 23 6.94 13.24 3.19
CA GLY A 23 6.71 12.87 4.59
C GLY A 23 5.59 13.69 5.25
N LEU A 24 5.50 15.00 4.95
CA LEU A 24 4.38 15.82 5.43
C LEU A 24 3.02 15.38 4.87
N TYR A 25 2.97 14.91 3.62
CA TYR A 25 1.77 14.30 3.05
C TYR A 25 1.40 12.98 3.74
N ALA A 26 2.40 12.14 4.07
CA ALA A 26 2.20 10.94 4.88
C ALA A 26 1.63 11.27 6.26
N THR A 27 2.17 12.30 6.93
CA THR A 27 1.67 12.79 8.21
C THR A 27 0.24 13.31 8.10
N LEU A 28 -0.05 14.10 7.07
CA LEU A 28 -1.39 14.66 6.86
C LEU A 28 -2.46 13.57 6.75
N ILE A 29 -2.24 12.55 5.92
CA ILE A 29 -3.24 11.47 5.79
C ILE A 29 -3.35 10.65 7.07
N SER A 30 -2.23 10.37 7.75
CA SER A 30 -2.23 9.52 8.95
C SER A 30 -2.92 10.21 10.13
N LEU A 31 -2.67 11.51 10.32
CA LEU A 31 -3.39 12.32 11.30
C LEU A 31 -4.87 12.43 10.98
N THR A 32 -5.23 12.61 9.70
CA THR A 32 -6.64 12.64 9.27
C THR A 32 -7.34 11.32 9.59
N ILE A 33 -6.71 10.19 9.27
CA ILE A 33 -7.25 8.85 9.57
C ILE A 33 -7.39 8.66 11.07
N THR A 34 -6.36 9.00 11.85
CA THR A 34 -6.34 8.80 13.30
C THR A 34 -7.42 9.64 13.99
N HIS A 35 -7.53 10.92 13.61
CA HIS A 35 -8.54 11.82 14.16
C HIS A 35 -9.96 11.40 13.81
N LEU A 36 -10.23 11.02 12.56
CA LEU A 36 -11.57 10.57 12.16
C LEU A 36 -11.91 9.19 12.75
N SER A 37 -10.91 8.30 12.89
CA SER A 37 -11.12 7.00 13.51
C SER A 37 -11.43 7.12 15.00
N SER A 38 -10.86 8.10 15.70
CA SER A 38 -11.17 8.35 17.12
C SER A 38 -12.58 8.91 17.29
N LEU A 39 -13.02 9.83 16.41
CA LEU A 39 -14.39 10.35 16.41
C LEU A 39 -15.43 9.29 16.07
N ARG A 40 -15.09 8.40 15.12
CA ARG A 40 -15.94 7.29 14.71
C ARG A 40 -16.17 6.26 15.83
N GLY A 41 -15.13 5.95 16.60
CA GLY A 41 -15.15 4.80 17.51
C GLY A 41 -15.42 3.49 16.77
N THR A 42 -16.36 2.69 17.28
CA THR A 42 -16.80 1.41 16.69
C THR A 42 -18.00 1.53 15.75
N HIS A 43 -18.53 2.73 15.55
CA HIS A 43 -19.68 2.93 14.68
C HIS A 43 -19.29 2.66 13.22
N VAL A 44 -20.10 1.86 12.52
CA VAL A 44 -19.88 1.49 11.10
C VAL A 44 -20.97 2.05 10.17
N PHE A 45 -22.04 2.61 10.73
CA PHE A 45 -23.22 3.05 9.98
C PHE A 45 -22.99 4.28 9.12
N GLN A 46 -21.94 5.08 9.39
CA GLN A 46 -21.59 6.22 8.54
C GLN A 46 -20.80 5.82 7.27
N ILE A 47 -20.24 4.61 7.21
CA ILE A 47 -19.42 4.16 6.07
C ILE A 47 -20.16 4.28 4.72
N PRO A 48 -21.43 3.82 4.57
CA PRO A 48 -22.16 3.93 3.30
C PRO A 48 -22.36 5.38 2.84
N ILE A 49 -22.68 6.27 3.77
CA ILE A 49 -22.95 7.69 3.49
C ILE A 49 -21.68 8.37 3.00
N VAL A 50 -20.56 8.14 3.69
CA VAL A 50 -19.25 8.71 3.35
C VAL A 50 -18.77 8.18 2.00
N MET A 51 -18.84 6.86 1.79
CA MET A 51 -18.42 6.26 0.52
C MET A 51 -19.28 6.77 -0.65
N GLY A 52 -20.60 6.90 -0.47
CA GLY A 52 -21.49 7.48 -1.48
C GLY A 52 -21.15 8.92 -1.81
N ALA A 53 -20.94 9.77 -0.80
CA ALA A 53 -20.56 11.18 -0.98
C ALA A 53 -19.19 11.33 -1.68
N LEU A 54 -18.19 10.55 -1.27
CA LEU A 54 -16.90 10.51 -1.95
C LEU A 54 -17.01 9.93 -3.36
N GLY A 55 -17.99 9.05 -3.61
CA GLY A 55 -18.35 8.56 -4.92
C GLY A 55 -18.86 9.67 -5.86
N VAL A 56 -19.61 10.65 -5.34
CA VAL A 56 -20.02 11.85 -6.11
C VAL A 56 -18.81 12.70 -6.49
N LEU A 57 -17.91 12.95 -5.54
CA LEU A 57 -16.68 13.72 -5.81
C LEU A 57 -15.78 13.00 -6.82
N ALA A 58 -15.56 11.70 -6.62
CA ALA A 58 -14.75 10.88 -7.50
C ALA A 58 -15.42 10.63 -8.87
N HIS A 59 -16.74 10.76 -8.98
CA HIS A 59 -17.42 10.79 -10.27
C HIS A 59 -16.98 12.02 -11.08
N SER A 60 -16.87 13.17 -10.42
CA SER A 60 -16.52 14.45 -11.05
C SER A 60 -15.02 14.62 -11.31
N VAL A 61 -14.17 14.00 -10.49
CA VAL A 61 -12.70 14.09 -10.61
C VAL A 61 -12.10 12.69 -10.69
N GLU A 62 -11.68 12.29 -11.88
CA GLU A 62 -11.16 10.95 -12.16
C GLU A 62 -9.95 10.61 -11.29
N GLU A 63 -9.08 11.58 -11.01
CA GLU A 63 -7.89 11.36 -10.19
C GLU A 63 -8.18 11.00 -8.73
N LEU A 64 -9.43 11.19 -8.25
CA LEU A 64 -9.86 10.75 -6.94
C LEU A 64 -10.27 9.26 -6.91
N ARG A 65 -10.42 8.59 -8.05
CA ARG A 65 -10.91 7.20 -8.13
C ARG A 65 -9.85 6.16 -7.75
N GLY A 66 -10.30 5.01 -7.25
CA GLY A 66 -9.47 3.80 -7.12
C GLY A 66 -8.32 3.90 -6.10
N THR A 67 -7.16 3.35 -6.46
CA THR A 67 -6.02 3.14 -5.54
C THR A 67 -5.01 4.29 -5.52
N GLY A 68 -4.96 5.06 -6.60
CA GLY A 68 -3.98 6.13 -6.84
C GLY A 68 -2.66 5.66 -7.46
N LEU A 69 -2.25 4.42 -7.21
CA LEU A 69 -1.05 3.84 -7.83
C LEU A 69 -1.21 3.72 -9.36
N GLU A 70 -2.38 3.25 -9.81
CA GLU A 70 -2.72 3.11 -11.25
C GLU A 70 -2.59 4.42 -12.02
N ILE A 71 -2.96 5.55 -11.42
CA ILE A 71 -2.88 6.87 -12.08
C ILE A 71 -1.43 7.29 -12.28
N VAL A 72 -0.58 7.04 -11.29
CA VAL A 72 0.84 7.36 -11.40
C VAL A 72 1.50 6.45 -12.41
N GLU A 73 1.22 5.15 -12.38
CA GLU A 73 1.80 4.20 -13.33
C GLU A 73 1.34 4.43 -14.78
N GLU A 74 0.08 4.82 -15.00
CA GLU A 74 -0.41 5.14 -16.35
C GLU A 74 0.24 6.40 -16.92
N ARG A 75 0.53 7.39 -16.07
CA ARG A 75 1.04 8.70 -16.52
C ARG A 75 2.56 8.79 -16.48
N PHE A 76 3.20 8.15 -15.52
CA PHE A 76 4.65 8.17 -15.39
C PHE A 76 5.29 7.26 -16.46
N PRO A 77 6.36 7.70 -17.16
CA PRO A 77 7.13 8.94 -17.00
C PRO A 77 6.81 10.04 -18.04
N ASP A 78 5.69 9.97 -18.77
CA ASP A 78 5.46 10.79 -19.96
C ASP A 78 4.34 11.85 -19.81
N GLU A 79 3.25 11.53 -19.10
CA GLU A 79 2.13 12.44 -18.84
C GLU A 79 2.26 13.15 -17.47
N PRO A 80 1.66 14.34 -17.31
CA PRO A 80 1.69 15.10 -16.05
C PRO A 80 0.80 14.50 -14.94
N ILE A 81 1.34 14.45 -13.72
CA ILE A 81 0.70 14.03 -12.49
C ILE A 81 0.27 15.30 -11.74
N GLY A 82 -1.04 15.52 -11.62
CA GLY A 82 -1.57 16.76 -11.03
C GLY A 82 -1.42 16.80 -9.51
N ALA A 83 -0.57 17.69 -8.98
CA ALA A 83 -0.34 17.85 -7.53
C ALA A 83 -1.63 18.14 -6.74
N LEU A 84 -2.44 19.12 -7.18
CA LEU A 84 -3.67 19.51 -6.48
C LEU A 84 -4.69 18.36 -6.43
N LYS A 85 -4.83 17.63 -7.54
CA LYS A 85 -5.74 16.49 -7.61
C LYS A 85 -5.23 15.30 -6.79
N GLY A 86 -3.91 15.08 -6.75
CA GLY A 86 -3.28 14.13 -5.85
C GLY A 86 -3.50 14.47 -4.37
N LEU A 87 -3.42 15.75 -4.00
CA LEU A 87 -3.76 16.20 -2.64
C LEU A 87 -5.24 15.98 -2.33
N GLY A 88 -6.13 16.26 -3.29
CA GLY A 88 -7.56 15.96 -3.17
C GLY A 88 -7.83 14.46 -2.94
N LYS A 89 -7.10 13.59 -3.66
CA LYS A 89 -7.13 12.14 -3.43
C LYS A 89 -6.68 11.76 -2.03
N LEU A 90 -5.58 12.35 -1.56
CA LEU A 90 -5.01 12.08 -0.24
C LEU A 90 -6.02 12.39 0.86
N VAL A 91 -6.66 13.56 0.80
CA VAL A 91 -7.70 13.95 1.76
C VAL A 91 -8.92 13.05 1.65
N ALA A 92 -9.43 12.80 0.44
CA ALA A 92 -10.60 11.95 0.24
C ALA A 92 -10.38 10.52 0.75
N ALA A 93 -9.20 9.93 0.50
CA ALA A 93 -8.86 8.61 1.00
C ALA A 93 -8.66 8.60 2.52
N GLY A 94 -8.04 9.65 3.08
CA GLY A 94 -7.92 9.81 4.53
C GLY A 94 -9.28 9.84 5.23
N VAL A 95 -10.24 10.60 4.68
CA VAL A 95 -11.62 10.66 5.17
C VAL A 95 -12.31 9.30 5.05
N ASN A 96 -12.20 8.64 3.89
CA ASN A 96 -12.83 7.36 3.65
C ASN A 96 -12.35 6.29 4.65
N ILE A 97 -11.02 6.18 4.81
CA ILE A 97 -10.38 5.18 5.67
C ILE A 97 -10.62 5.51 7.15
N GLY A 98 -10.47 6.78 7.53
CA GLY A 98 -10.70 7.24 8.90
C GLY A 98 -12.14 7.00 9.39
N LEU A 99 -13.12 7.13 8.50
CA LEU A 99 -14.54 6.86 8.81
C LEU A 99 -14.93 5.38 8.66
N GLY A 100 -13.98 4.51 8.31
CA GLY A 100 -14.08 3.07 8.49
C GLY A 100 -13.99 2.21 7.24
N ALA A 101 -13.89 2.81 6.04
CA ALA A 101 -13.71 2.04 4.83
C ALA A 101 -12.39 1.24 4.85
N SER A 102 -12.40 0.01 4.34
CA SER A 102 -11.18 -0.81 4.32
C SER A 102 -10.25 -0.32 3.21
N GLY A 103 -9.14 0.29 3.60
CA GLY A 103 -8.24 0.92 2.66
C GLY A 103 -6.87 1.21 3.26
N GLY A 104 -5.92 1.55 2.39
CA GLY A 104 -4.55 1.90 2.74
C GLY A 104 -4.16 3.30 2.30
N GLN A 105 -3.17 3.86 2.96
CA GLN A 105 -2.70 5.24 2.72
C GLN A 105 -1.57 5.35 1.68
N VAL A 106 -0.88 4.24 1.36
CA VAL A 106 0.29 4.23 0.46
C VAL A 106 -0.01 4.76 -0.93
N GLY A 107 -1.05 4.26 -1.59
CA GLY A 107 -1.42 4.68 -2.96
C GLY A 107 -1.79 6.18 -3.05
N PRO A 108 -2.69 6.69 -2.19
CA PRO A 108 -2.99 8.12 -2.11
C PRO A 108 -1.77 9.00 -1.82
N CYS A 109 -0.90 8.59 -0.89
CA CYS A 109 0.36 9.30 -0.60
C CYS A 109 1.29 9.30 -1.81
N LEU A 110 1.49 8.14 -2.44
CA LEU A 110 2.33 8.01 -3.63
C LEU A 110 1.82 8.94 -4.73
N GLN A 111 0.52 8.95 -5.01
CA GLN A 111 -0.06 9.83 -6.03
C GLN A 111 0.13 11.32 -5.72
N ALA A 112 -0.18 11.75 -4.48
CA ALA A 112 -0.01 13.14 -4.07
C ALA A 112 1.45 13.59 -4.17
N SER A 113 2.37 12.77 -3.65
CA SER A 113 3.79 13.07 -3.66
C SER A 113 4.40 13.01 -5.07
N SER A 114 3.99 12.05 -5.92
CA SER A 114 4.41 12.02 -7.32
C SER A 114 3.96 13.28 -8.07
N GLY A 115 2.76 13.80 -7.78
CA GLY A 115 2.29 15.07 -8.35
C GLY A 115 3.11 16.28 -7.90
N LEU A 116 3.56 16.29 -6.63
CA LEU A 116 4.49 17.30 -6.12
C LEU A 116 5.83 17.24 -6.84
N GLY A 117 6.45 16.05 -6.93
CA GLY A 117 7.72 15.85 -7.61
C GLY A 117 7.67 16.27 -9.09
N ASP A 118 6.58 15.93 -9.77
CA ASP A 118 6.34 16.34 -11.16
C ASP A 118 6.16 17.85 -11.31
N THR A 119 5.47 18.50 -10.37
CA THR A 119 5.30 19.96 -10.37
C THR A 119 6.63 20.67 -10.14
N VAL A 120 7.47 20.17 -9.22
CA VAL A 120 8.82 20.69 -9.00
C VAL A 120 9.69 20.49 -10.24
N ALA A 121 9.61 19.33 -10.89
CA ALA A 121 10.35 19.05 -12.11
C ALA A 121 10.02 20.03 -13.24
N ARG A 122 8.72 20.34 -13.44
CA ARG A 122 8.30 21.35 -14.43
C ARG A 122 8.76 22.76 -14.07
N LYS A 123 8.62 23.16 -12.79
CA LYS A 123 9.03 24.50 -12.32
C LYS A 123 10.53 24.74 -12.47
N LEU A 124 11.34 23.70 -12.29
CA LEU A 124 12.80 23.75 -12.44
C LEU A 124 13.26 23.39 -13.86
N SER A 125 12.33 23.20 -14.81
CA SER A 125 12.61 22.83 -16.20
C SER A 125 13.55 21.62 -16.32
N LEU A 126 13.36 20.62 -15.45
CA LEU A 126 14.16 19.39 -15.44
C LEU A 126 13.91 18.56 -16.70
N ASN A 127 14.97 17.92 -17.21
CA ASN A 127 14.84 17.02 -18.36
C ASN A 127 14.08 15.72 -18.01
N ARG A 128 13.78 14.87 -19.00
CA ARG A 128 13.01 13.63 -18.77
C ARG A 128 13.63 12.70 -17.72
N PHE A 129 14.96 12.60 -17.69
CA PHE A 129 15.68 11.77 -16.72
C PHE A 129 15.59 12.35 -15.30
N GLU A 130 15.84 13.64 -15.17
CA GLU A 130 15.75 14.38 -13.91
C GLU A 130 14.31 14.44 -13.38
N ARG A 131 13.31 14.51 -14.26
CA ARG A 131 11.90 14.38 -13.86
C ARG A 131 11.64 13.04 -13.19
N LYS A 132 12.18 11.93 -13.70
CA LYS A 132 12.04 10.61 -13.05
C LYS A 132 12.59 10.63 -11.63
N TRP A 133 13.78 11.22 -11.45
CA TRP A 133 14.40 11.34 -10.13
C TRP A 133 13.53 12.16 -9.18
N ALA A 134 13.00 13.31 -9.61
CA ALA A 134 12.13 14.14 -8.77
C ALA A 134 10.83 13.43 -8.36
N VAL A 135 10.16 12.75 -9.29
CA VAL A 135 8.92 12.00 -9.01
C VAL A 135 9.20 10.83 -8.06
N VAL A 136 10.25 10.05 -8.32
CA VAL A 136 10.64 8.90 -7.50
C VAL A 136 11.07 9.35 -6.09
N SER A 137 11.82 10.45 -5.95
CA SER A 137 12.20 10.99 -4.64
C SER A 137 10.96 11.41 -3.84
N ALA A 138 10.07 12.22 -4.43
CA ALA A 138 8.87 12.68 -3.75
C ALA A 138 7.97 11.50 -3.33
N ALA A 139 7.71 10.57 -4.26
CA ALA A 139 6.95 9.35 -4.00
C ALA A 139 7.58 8.52 -2.86
N SER A 140 8.90 8.29 -2.90
CA SER A 140 9.61 7.52 -1.87
C SER A 140 9.52 8.19 -0.51
N GLY A 141 9.59 9.52 -0.42
CA GLY A 141 9.37 10.24 0.85
C GLY A 141 7.98 10.02 1.43
N GLY A 142 6.93 10.14 0.61
CA GLY A 142 5.56 9.89 1.05
C GLY A 142 5.32 8.44 1.47
N VAL A 143 5.81 7.49 0.67
CA VAL A 143 5.68 6.05 0.97
C VAL A 143 6.53 5.66 2.18
N GLY A 144 7.71 6.24 2.36
CA GLY A 144 8.63 5.99 3.47
C GLY A 144 8.02 6.28 4.82
N GLY A 145 7.29 7.38 4.94
CA GLY A 145 6.52 7.70 6.15
C GLY A 145 5.46 6.65 6.45
N VAL A 146 4.53 6.42 5.53
CA VAL A 146 3.39 5.53 5.77
C VAL A 146 3.73 4.03 5.87
N LEU A 147 4.83 3.58 5.27
CA LEU A 147 5.37 2.23 5.45
C LEU A 147 6.22 2.10 6.70
N CYS A 148 6.57 3.23 7.34
CA CYS A 148 7.53 3.28 8.44
C CYS A 148 8.85 2.56 8.07
N SER A 149 9.28 2.71 6.81
CA SER A 149 10.38 1.94 6.24
C SER A 149 11.04 2.68 5.07
N PRO A 150 12.18 3.38 5.32
CA PRO A 150 12.90 4.12 4.28
C PRO A 150 13.32 3.24 3.10
N VAL A 151 13.97 2.10 3.37
CA VAL A 151 14.55 1.27 2.31
C VAL A 151 13.45 0.54 1.54
N ALA A 152 12.42 0.01 2.22
CA ALA A 152 11.33 -0.68 1.53
C ALA A 152 10.55 0.28 0.63
N SER A 153 10.39 1.55 1.05
CA SER A 153 9.73 2.56 0.22
C SER A 153 10.46 2.85 -1.08
N ALA A 154 11.80 2.92 -1.05
CA ALA A 154 12.60 3.14 -2.25
C ALA A 154 12.46 1.97 -3.23
N PHE A 155 12.63 0.73 -2.76
CA PHE A 155 12.40 -0.46 -3.59
C PHE A 155 10.97 -0.53 -4.10
N PHE A 156 9.98 -0.26 -3.25
CA PHE A 156 8.57 -0.31 -3.62
C PHE A 156 8.24 0.68 -4.74
N VAL A 157 8.67 1.93 -4.60
CA VAL A 157 8.41 2.97 -5.62
C VAL A 157 9.13 2.64 -6.92
N VAL A 158 10.40 2.21 -6.85
CA VAL A 158 11.17 1.86 -8.05
C VAL A 158 10.58 0.63 -8.74
N GLU A 159 10.34 -0.47 -8.03
CA GLU A 159 9.75 -1.70 -8.61
C GLU A 159 8.32 -1.44 -9.12
N ALA A 160 7.46 -0.76 -8.35
CA ALA A 160 6.07 -0.55 -8.76
C ALA A 160 5.93 0.41 -9.94
N LEU A 161 6.72 1.50 -10.00
CA LEU A 161 6.61 2.49 -11.07
C LEU A 161 7.41 2.12 -12.32
N LEU A 162 8.48 1.33 -12.18
CA LEU A 162 9.32 0.91 -13.31
C LEU A 162 9.04 -0.53 -13.74
N ALA A 163 8.02 -1.20 -13.20
CA ALA A 163 7.63 -2.55 -13.59
C ALA A 163 7.41 -2.71 -15.11
N ARG A 164 7.06 -1.62 -15.80
CA ARG A 164 6.79 -1.59 -17.25
C ARG A 164 7.99 -1.10 -18.08
N GLU A 165 9.07 -0.64 -17.44
CA GLU A 165 10.26 -0.22 -18.15
C GLU A 165 11.21 -1.41 -18.41
N GLU A 166 11.74 -1.50 -19.63
CA GLU A 166 12.66 -2.56 -20.02
C GLU A 166 14.02 -2.49 -19.31
N ARG A 167 14.36 -1.34 -18.72
CA ARG A 167 15.67 -1.09 -18.09
C ARG A 167 15.49 -0.61 -16.66
N PHE A 168 15.96 -1.43 -15.72
CA PHE A 168 16.02 -1.10 -14.32
C PHE A 168 17.22 -0.17 -14.05
N ASP A 169 16.96 1.12 -13.78
CA ASP A 169 18.01 2.10 -13.50
C ASP A 169 18.34 2.16 -12.01
N TYR A 170 19.45 1.53 -11.63
CA TYR A 170 19.96 1.55 -10.25
C TYR A 170 20.26 2.95 -9.71
N ARG A 171 20.46 3.96 -10.58
CA ARG A 171 20.74 5.34 -10.16
C ARG A 171 19.57 6.00 -9.45
N LEU A 172 18.35 5.48 -9.60
CA LEU A 172 17.16 5.96 -8.93
C LEU A 172 17.11 5.60 -7.44
N PHE A 173 17.88 4.61 -6.98
CA PHE A 173 17.87 4.19 -5.58
C PHE A 173 18.48 5.20 -4.64
N PHE A 174 19.59 5.84 -5.03
CA PHE A 174 20.22 6.87 -4.21
C PHE A 174 19.23 8.00 -3.83
N PRO A 175 18.61 8.71 -4.80
CA PRO A 175 17.66 9.77 -4.48
C PRO A 175 16.39 9.24 -3.81
N ALA A 176 15.91 8.04 -4.16
CA ALA A 176 14.76 7.40 -3.53
C ALA A 176 14.97 7.08 -2.04
N MET A 177 16.09 6.44 -1.70
CA MET A 177 16.42 6.04 -0.32
C MET A 177 16.63 7.26 0.57
N LEU A 178 17.35 8.28 0.09
CA LEU A 178 17.54 9.52 0.83
C LEU A 178 16.20 10.21 1.10
N ALA A 179 15.35 10.33 0.07
CA ALA A 179 14.04 10.94 0.21
C ALA A 179 13.12 10.13 1.14
N GLY A 180 13.13 8.80 1.02
CA GLY A 180 12.40 7.87 1.90
C GLY A 180 12.83 7.99 3.35
N ALA A 181 14.14 8.16 3.61
CA ALA A 181 14.67 8.40 4.95
C ALA A 181 14.18 9.73 5.53
N CYS A 182 14.26 10.82 4.75
CA CYS A 182 13.73 12.12 5.19
C CYS A 182 12.22 12.06 5.46
N GLY A 183 11.45 11.42 4.56
CA GLY A 183 10.01 11.29 4.71
C GLY A 183 9.60 10.45 5.91
N TYR A 184 10.32 9.35 6.15
CA TYR A 184 10.19 8.53 7.36
C TYR A 184 10.49 9.32 8.64
N SER A 185 11.62 10.03 8.69
CA SER A 185 12.02 10.80 9.87
C SER A 185 11.02 11.88 10.26
N VAL A 186 10.47 12.59 9.27
CA VAL A 186 9.41 13.59 9.50
C VAL A 186 8.14 12.94 9.99
N TYR A 187 7.76 11.80 9.39
CA TYR A 187 6.56 11.06 9.78
C TYR A 187 6.67 10.53 11.21
N GLU A 188 7.80 9.91 11.56
CA GLU A 188 8.07 9.42 12.91
C GLU A 188 8.05 10.56 13.93
N ALA A 189 8.72 11.68 13.64
CA ALA A 189 8.78 12.84 14.53
C ALA A 189 7.40 13.46 14.82
N LEU A 190 6.48 13.44 13.85
CA LEU A 190 5.16 14.08 13.97
C LEU A 190 4.04 13.11 14.38
N CYS A 191 4.11 11.84 13.99
CA CYS A 191 3.08 10.83 14.29
C CYS A 191 3.47 9.89 15.44
N GLY A 192 4.74 9.84 15.84
CA GLY A 192 5.24 8.92 16.88
C GLY A 192 5.22 7.44 16.49
N LYS A 193 5.05 7.12 15.20
CA LYS A 193 4.92 5.74 14.69
C LYS A 193 6.18 5.30 13.95
N ALA A 194 7.06 4.61 14.66
CA ALA A 194 8.34 4.11 14.15
C ALA A 194 8.23 2.81 13.33
N TYR A 195 7.18 2.02 13.54
CA TYR A 195 7.04 0.69 12.94
C TYR A 195 5.69 0.49 12.27
N LEU A 196 5.68 -0.31 11.22
CA LEU A 196 4.45 -0.63 10.49
C LEU A 196 3.46 -1.46 11.33
N LEU A 197 3.98 -2.50 12.01
CA LEU A 197 3.20 -3.42 12.83
C LEU A 197 3.73 -3.52 14.26
N ILE A 198 4.95 -4.03 14.43
CA ILE A 198 5.56 -4.30 15.74
C ILE A 198 7.02 -3.83 15.74
N PRO A 199 7.60 -3.56 16.93
CA PRO A 199 9.03 -3.38 17.05
C PRO A 199 9.80 -4.62 16.56
N PRO A 200 10.94 -4.45 15.87
CA PRO A 200 11.71 -5.53 15.25
C PRO A 200 12.54 -6.31 16.27
N HIS A 201 11.86 -6.97 17.20
CA HIS A 201 12.42 -8.02 18.05
C HIS A 201 11.39 -9.13 18.27
N PRO A 202 10.92 -9.84 17.22
CA PRO A 202 10.09 -11.00 17.45
C PRO A 202 10.91 -12.10 18.13
N ALA A 203 10.25 -12.89 18.97
CA ALA A 203 10.78 -14.11 19.56
C ALA A 203 10.85 -15.24 18.51
N TYR A 204 11.51 -15.01 17.38
CA TYR A 204 11.72 -16.01 16.33
C TYR A 204 13.18 -16.03 15.88
N GLN A 205 13.77 -17.21 15.90
CA GLN A 205 15.11 -17.48 15.38
C GLN A 205 14.98 -18.47 14.22
N TYR A 206 15.64 -18.15 13.10
CA TYR A 206 15.61 -19.04 11.95
C TYR A 206 16.51 -20.26 12.16
N VAL A 207 15.98 -21.44 11.85
CA VAL A 207 16.72 -22.70 11.80
C VAL A 207 16.49 -23.31 10.42
N PRO A 208 17.52 -23.87 9.74
CA PRO A 208 17.39 -24.42 8.38
C PRO A 208 16.24 -25.43 8.20
N TRP A 209 15.91 -26.21 9.25
CA TRP A 209 14.83 -27.19 9.19
C TRP A 209 13.41 -26.57 9.20
N HIS A 210 13.28 -25.26 9.40
CA HIS A 210 12.03 -24.54 9.20
C HIS A 210 11.66 -24.40 7.73
N LEU A 211 12.65 -24.48 6.81
CA LEU A 211 12.47 -24.19 5.40
C LEU A 211 11.34 -25.01 4.72
N PRO A 212 11.22 -26.34 4.91
CA PRO A 212 10.13 -27.09 4.29
C PRO A 212 8.73 -26.61 4.72
N ARG A 213 8.54 -26.31 6.02
CA ARG A 213 7.26 -25.75 6.52
C ARG A 213 7.00 -24.36 5.95
N LEU A 214 8.03 -23.53 5.84
CA LEU A 214 7.92 -22.20 5.22
C LEU A 214 7.57 -22.28 3.74
N MET A 215 8.06 -23.26 2.99
CA MET A 215 7.67 -23.47 1.60
C MET A 215 6.19 -23.85 1.48
N VAL A 216 5.67 -24.70 2.36
CA VAL A 216 4.24 -25.04 2.41
C VAL A 216 3.40 -23.80 2.73
N VAL A 217 3.78 -23.03 3.75
CA VAL A 217 3.10 -21.76 4.10
C VAL A 217 3.13 -20.79 2.93
N ALA A 218 4.27 -20.62 2.27
CA ALA A 218 4.42 -19.73 1.12
C ALA A 218 3.57 -20.16 -0.07
N ALA A 219 3.46 -21.48 -0.35
CA ALA A 219 2.61 -21.99 -1.42
C ALA A 219 1.12 -21.67 -1.16
N ILE A 220 0.64 -21.94 0.07
CA ILE A 220 -0.74 -21.62 0.47
C ILE A 220 -0.97 -20.11 0.42
N ALA A 221 -0.03 -19.32 0.97
CA ALA A 221 -0.08 -17.86 0.97
C ALA A 221 -0.15 -17.28 -0.45
N SER A 222 0.64 -17.82 -1.38
CA SER A 222 0.66 -17.37 -2.78
C SER A 222 -0.67 -17.69 -3.49
N GLY A 223 -1.23 -18.88 -3.25
CA GLY A 223 -2.57 -19.24 -3.75
C GLY A 223 -3.67 -18.35 -3.16
N ALA A 224 -3.60 -18.02 -1.87
CA ALA A 224 -4.52 -17.10 -1.23
C ALA A 224 -4.37 -15.65 -1.73
N ALA A 225 -3.14 -15.21 -2.00
CA ALA A 225 -2.89 -13.91 -2.64
C ALA A 225 -3.50 -13.86 -4.05
N LEU A 226 -3.38 -14.94 -4.84
CA LEU A 226 -4.06 -15.05 -6.13
C LEU A 226 -5.58 -14.90 -6.00
N ALA A 227 -6.18 -15.59 -5.03
CA ALA A 227 -7.60 -15.49 -4.75
C ALA A 227 -8.00 -14.06 -4.33
N TYR A 228 -7.21 -13.40 -3.48
CA TYR A 228 -7.41 -12.00 -3.08
C TYR A 228 -7.36 -11.05 -4.28
N VAL A 229 -6.35 -11.18 -5.14
CA VAL A 229 -6.23 -10.36 -6.36
C VAL A 229 -7.43 -10.58 -7.28
N LYS A 230 -7.83 -11.83 -7.52
CA LYS A 230 -9.00 -12.17 -8.35
C LYS A 230 -10.29 -11.66 -7.74
N LEU A 231 -10.44 -11.71 -6.42
CA LEU A 231 -11.60 -11.18 -5.71
C LEU A 231 -11.73 -9.66 -5.91
N VAL A 232 -10.66 -8.89 -5.66
CA VAL A 232 -10.70 -7.43 -5.80
C VAL A 232 -10.94 -7.02 -7.25
N ARG A 233 -10.27 -7.67 -8.23
CA ARG A 233 -10.50 -7.39 -9.66
C ARG A 233 -11.90 -7.80 -10.13
N GLY A 234 -12.36 -8.97 -9.71
CA GLY A 234 -13.69 -9.48 -10.03
C GLY A 234 -14.78 -8.56 -9.47
N ALA A 235 -14.63 -8.14 -8.22
CA ALA A 235 -15.50 -7.16 -7.58
C ALA A 235 -15.49 -5.83 -8.35
N ARG A 236 -14.32 -5.32 -8.74
CA ARG A 236 -14.22 -4.11 -9.58
C ARG A 236 -14.99 -4.26 -10.87
N ARG A 237 -14.71 -5.32 -11.65
CA ARG A 237 -15.36 -5.57 -12.95
C ARG A 237 -16.88 -5.64 -12.79
N TRP A 238 -17.36 -6.52 -11.91
CA TRP A 238 -18.78 -6.72 -11.67
C TRP A 238 -19.49 -5.43 -11.25
N MET A 239 -18.93 -4.69 -10.29
CA MET A 239 -19.53 -3.43 -9.83
C MET A 239 -19.50 -2.35 -10.92
N THR A 240 -18.41 -2.24 -11.69
CA THR A 240 -18.33 -1.23 -12.77
C THR A 240 -19.27 -1.51 -13.93
N GLU A 241 -19.52 -2.79 -14.25
CA GLU A 241 -20.41 -3.19 -15.35
C GLU A 241 -21.89 -3.16 -14.96
N ARG A 242 -22.22 -3.60 -13.73
CA ARG A 242 -23.60 -3.76 -13.27
C ARG A 242 -24.14 -2.57 -12.49
N LEU A 243 -23.27 -1.81 -11.80
CA LEU A 243 -23.63 -0.64 -10.99
C LEU A 243 -22.95 0.61 -11.57
N ARG A 244 -23.39 1.03 -12.77
CA ARG A 244 -22.71 2.11 -13.53
C ARG A 244 -22.63 3.45 -12.78
N PRO A 245 -23.68 3.95 -12.11
CA PRO A 245 -23.58 5.21 -11.38
C PRO A 245 -22.61 5.06 -10.21
N MET A 246 -21.46 5.73 -10.29
CA MET A 246 -20.40 5.63 -9.28
C MET A 246 -20.89 5.99 -7.85
N PRO A 247 -21.73 7.01 -7.63
CA PRO A 247 -22.27 7.29 -6.29
C PRO A 247 -23.11 6.15 -5.73
N VAL A 248 -23.96 5.54 -6.55
CA VAL A 248 -24.80 4.40 -6.14
C VAL A 248 -23.93 3.18 -5.84
N ARG A 249 -22.97 2.90 -6.72
CA ARG A 249 -22.03 1.79 -6.56
C ARG A 249 -21.22 1.87 -5.27
N THR A 250 -20.67 3.05 -4.98
CA THR A 250 -19.86 3.30 -3.78
C THR A 250 -20.70 3.29 -2.51
N LEU A 251 -21.94 3.78 -2.56
CA LEU A 251 -22.89 3.68 -1.46
C LEU A 251 -23.23 2.22 -1.14
N LEU A 252 -23.63 1.43 -2.15
CA LEU A 252 -23.95 0.01 -1.99
C LEU A 252 -22.74 -0.80 -1.50
N ALA A 253 -21.55 -0.52 -2.04
CA ALA A 253 -20.32 -1.12 -1.54
C ALA A 253 -20.06 -0.74 -0.07
N GLY A 254 -20.33 0.51 0.32
CA GLY A 254 -20.22 0.94 1.71
C GLY A 254 -21.17 0.23 2.65
N ILE A 255 -22.38 -0.15 2.20
CA ILE A 255 -23.27 -1.05 2.96
C ILE A 255 -22.59 -2.41 3.18
N GLY A 256 -21.97 -2.97 2.14
CA GLY A 256 -21.19 -4.21 2.25
C GLY A 256 -20.04 -4.10 3.24
N VAL A 257 -19.29 -2.99 3.21
CA VAL A 257 -18.20 -2.73 4.17
C VAL A 257 -18.73 -2.58 5.59
N ALA A 258 -19.84 -1.86 5.79
CA ALA A 258 -20.45 -1.69 7.10
C ALA A 258 -20.94 -3.02 7.68
N LEU A 259 -21.56 -3.88 6.86
CA LEU A 259 -22.00 -5.21 7.29
C LEU A 259 -20.82 -6.10 7.69
N VAL A 260 -19.76 -6.15 6.87
CA VAL A 260 -18.55 -6.91 7.19
C VAL A 260 -17.88 -6.36 8.46
N GLY A 261 -17.78 -5.03 8.59
CA GLY A 261 -17.19 -4.36 9.75
C GLY A 261 -17.99 -4.53 11.04
N TYR A 262 -19.32 -4.63 10.95
CA TYR A 262 -20.18 -4.93 12.09
C TYR A 262 -19.92 -6.33 12.65
N LEU A 263 -19.77 -7.32 11.76
CA LEU A 263 -19.51 -8.72 12.15
C LEU A 263 -18.05 -8.94 12.56
N VAL A 264 -17.12 -8.29 11.87
CA VAL A 264 -15.67 -8.48 12.02
C VAL A 264 -14.99 -7.10 12.04
N PRO A 265 -14.90 -6.46 13.22
CA PRO A 265 -14.35 -5.10 13.35
C PRO A 265 -12.91 -4.94 12.83
N THR A 266 -12.13 -6.03 12.88
CA THR A 266 -10.74 -6.09 12.39
C THR A 266 -10.62 -5.80 10.88
N ALA A 267 -11.72 -5.90 10.12
CA ALA A 267 -11.78 -5.62 8.70
C ALA A 267 -11.84 -4.12 8.36
N THR A 268 -12.20 -3.24 9.30
CA THR A 268 -12.43 -1.81 9.01
C THR A 268 -11.13 -0.98 8.98
N GLY A 269 -11.19 0.20 8.36
CA GLY A 269 -10.09 1.18 8.34
C GLY A 269 -8.77 0.64 7.79
N LEU A 270 -7.65 1.12 8.36
CA LEU A 270 -6.31 0.63 8.02
C LEU A 270 -6.11 -0.84 8.41
N GLY A 271 -6.54 -1.24 9.61
CA GLY A 271 -6.44 -2.60 10.14
C GLY A 271 -5.08 -3.00 10.72
N LEU A 272 -4.06 -2.12 10.64
CA LEU A 272 -2.67 -2.46 11.02
C LEU A 272 -2.52 -2.82 12.50
N ASP A 273 -3.23 -2.15 13.40
CA ASP A 273 -3.16 -2.44 14.84
C ASP A 273 -3.81 -3.80 15.17
N TYR A 274 -4.87 -4.16 14.45
CA TYR A 274 -5.47 -5.49 14.54
C TYR A 274 -4.54 -6.57 13.97
N ALA A 275 -3.88 -6.30 12.84
CA ALA A 275 -2.89 -7.20 12.26
C ALA A 275 -1.70 -7.43 13.20
N ALA A 276 -1.21 -6.39 13.87
CA ALA A 276 -0.19 -6.50 14.90
C ALA A 276 -0.70 -7.32 16.11
N ALA A 277 -1.93 -7.08 16.56
CA ALA A 277 -2.55 -7.82 17.66
C ALA A 277 -2.77 -9.31 17.33
N SER A 278 -2.98 -9.69 16.07
CA SER A 278 -3.08 -11.10 15.66
C SER A 278 -1.83 -11.92 15.93
N LEU A 279 -0.66 -11.28 16.03
CA LEU A 279 0.58 -11.99 16.32
C LEU A 279 0.64 -12.52 17.76
N THR A 280 -0.15 -11.95 18.67
CA THR A 280 -0.04 -12.23 20.12
C THR A 280 -1.37 -12.49 20.83
N LYS A 281 -2.45 -11.81 20.45
CA LYS A 281 -3.70 -11.76 21.23
C LYS A 281 -4.80 -12.69 20.73
N TYR A 282 -4.96 -12.81 19.41
CA TYR A 282 -6.12 -13.50 18.83
C TYR A 282 -5.88 -15.00 18.63
N PRO A 283 -6.92 -15.85 18.71
CA PRO A 283 -6.81 -17.26 18.37
C PRO A 283 -6.74 -17.46 16.85
N ALA A 284 -6.14 -18.58 16.40
CA ALA A 284 -5.88 -18.82 14.98
C ALA A 284 -7.15 -18.74 14.10
N TRP A 285 -8.27 -19.33 14.53
CA TRP A 285 -9.51 -19.30 13.75
C TRP A 285 -10.03 -17.87 13.51
N TRP A 286 -9.87 -16.96 14.48
CA TRP A 286 -10.27 -15.56 14.35
C TRP A 286 -9.37 -14.81 13.36
N ASP A 287 -8.08 -15.14 13.31
CA ASP A 287 -7.17 -14.58 12.31
C ASP A 287 -7.58 -15.00 10.90
N GLY A 288 -7.99 -16.26 10.70
CA GLY A 288 -8.52 -16.75 9.42
C GLY A 288 -9.80 -16.01 9.00
N VAL A 289 -10.74 -15.80 9.94
CA VAL A 289 -11.96 -15.00 9.71
C VAL A 289 -11.61 -13.54 9.39
N SER A 290 -10.66 -12.96 10.11
CA SER A 290 -10.21 -11.58 9.91
C SER A 290 -9.55 -11.38 8.53
N ALA A 291 -8.78 -12.36 8.06
CA ALA A 291 -8.19 -12.34 6.72
C ALA A 291 -9.28 -12.30 5.63
N LEU A 292 -10.28 -13.18 5.72
CA LEU A 292 -11.38 -13.22 4.76
C LEU A 292 -12.23 -11.95 4.82
N ALA A 293 -12.57 -11.48 6.02
CA ALA A 293 -13.35 -10.27 6.20
C ALA A 293 -12.60 -9.03 5.66
N LYS A 294 -11.30 -8.91 5.92
CA LYS A 294 -10.47 -7.81 5.39
C LYS A 294 -10.41 -7.86 3.87
N ALA A 295 -10.26 -9.04 3.28
CA ALA A 295 -10.29 -9.23 1.83
C ALA A 295 -11.63 -8.79 1.22
N LEU A 296 -12.76 -9.19 1.80
CA LEU A 296 -14.11 -8.83 1.34
C LEU A 296 -14.40 -7.33 1.49
N ALA A 297 -14.12 -6.74 2.64
CA ALA A 297 -14.30 -5.31 2.87
C ALA A 297 -13.46 -4.46 1.88
N THR A 298 -12.25 -4.93 1.57
CA THR A 298 -11.37 -4.27 0.60
C THR A 298 -11.88 -4.44 -0.83
N ALA A 299 -12.41 -5.62 -1.18
CA ALA A 299 -13.04 -5.86 -2.47
C ALA A 299 -14.25 -4.94 -2.69
N PHE A 300 -15.08 -4.70 -1.67
CA PHE A 300 -16.15 -3.68 -1.74
C PHE A 300 -15.58 -2.27 -1.90
N THR A 301 -14.64 -1.87 -1.04
CA THR A 301 -14.10 -0.50 -1.03
C THR A 301 -13.38 -0.18 -2.34
N VAL A 302 -12.35 -0.95 -2.68
CA VAL A 302 -11.51 -0.70 -3.87
C VAL A 302 -12.21 -1.11 -5.15
N GLY A 303 -13.02 -2.18 -5.13
CA GLY A 303 -13.79 -2.62 -6.30
C GLY A 303 -14.83 -1.58 -6.74
N SER A 304 -15.46 -0.87 -5.80
CA SER A 304 -16.34 0.25 -6.14
C SER A 304 -15.62 1.49 -6.69
N GLN A 305 -14.29 1.48 -6.70
CA GLN A 305 -13.40 2.60 -7.02
C GLN A 305 -13.51 3.78 -6.04
N ALA A 306 -14.02 3.56 -4.83
CA ALA A 306 -13.96 4.57 -3.78
C ALA A 306 -12.51 4.97 -3.49
N PRO A 307 -12.24 6.22 -3.07
CA PRO A 307 -10.88 6.66 -2.79
C PRO A 307 -10.24 5.86 -1.64
N ALA A 308 -9.30 4.96 -1.93
CA ALA A 308 -8.58 4.16 -0.94
C ALA A 308 -7.41 3.41 -1.59
N GLY A 309 -6.26 3.32 -0.92
CA GLY A 309 -5.14 2.47 -1.38
C GLY A 309 -5.31 0.99 -1.01
N LEU A 310 -4.47 0.12 -1.58
CA LEU A 310 -4.52 -1.33 -1.37
C LEU A 310 -3.46 -1.88 -0.40
N VAL A 311 -2.35 -1.17 -0.18
CA VAL A 311 -1.19 -1.75 0.50
C VAL A 311 -1.51 -2.14 1.94
N SER A 312 -2.14 -1.28 2.74
CA SER A 312 -2.47 -1.61 4.14
C SER A 312 -3.44 -2.80 4.26
N PRO A 313 -4.53 -2.90 3.48
CA PRO A 313 -5.33 -4.12 3.44
C PRO A 313 -4.58 -5.38 3.00
N THR A 314 -3.66 -5.27 2.04
CA THR A 314 -2.80 -6.39 1.62
C THR A 314 -1.88 -6.83 2.74
N VAL A 315 -1.25 -5.88 3.46
CA VAL A 315 -0.47 -6.13 4.68
C VAL A 315 -1.32 -6.85 5.71
N CYS A 316 -2.51 -6.30 6.04
CA CYS A 316 -3.37 -6.87 7.07
C CYS A 316 -3.85 -8.28 6.71
N THR A 317 -4.33 -8.48 5.48
CA THR A 317 -4.81 -9.79 5.01
C THR A 317 -3.68 -10.82 5.04
N GLY A 318 -2.47 -10.44 4.58
CA GLY A 318 -1.29 -11.28 4.64
C GLY A 318 -0.85 -11.60 6.06
N THR A 319 -0.88 -10.62 6.99
CA THR A 319 -0.54 -10.85 8.40
C THR A 319 -1.59 -11.70 9.10
N PHE A 320 -2.89 -11.48 8.89
CA PHE A 320 -3.95 -12.29 9.46
C PHE A 320 -3.84 -13.75 9.00
N LEU A 321 -3.74 -13.97 7.70
CA LEU A 321 -3.58 -15.32 7.16
C LEU A 321 -2.26 -15.95 7.64
N GLY A 322 -1.18 -15.17 7.69
CA GLY A 322 0.11 -15.66 8.16
C GLY A 322 0.17 -15.96 9.65
N ALA A 323 -0.60 -15.24 10.48
CA ALA A 323 -0.78 -15.57 11.89
C ALA A 323 -1.56 -16.89 12.04
N PHE A 324 -2.63 -17.08 11.27
CA PHE A 324 -3.36 -18.35 11.21
C PHE A 324 -2.46 -19.52 10.79
N LEU A 325 -1.76 -19.38 9.66
CA LEU A 325 -0.86 -20.42 9.13
C LEU A 325 0.34 -20.64 10.04
N GLY A 326 0.88 -19.60 10.65
CA GLY A 326 2.00 -19.70 11.60
C GLY A 326 1.65 -20.41 12.90
N LYS A 327 0.41 -20.27 13.39
CA LYS A 327 -0.10 -20.99 14.58
C LYS A 327 -0.45 -22.45 14.31
N THR A 328 -0.75 -22.80 13.06
CA THR A 328 -1.28 -24.13 12.68
C THR A 328 -0.25 -25.00 11.97
N LEU A 329 0.46 -24.46 10.97
CA LEU A 329 1.35 -25.20 10.06
C LEU A 329 2.80 -24.71 10.10
N GLY A 330 3.01 -23.42 10.37
CA GLY A 330 4.30 -22.76 10.33
C GLY A 330 5.19 -23.09 11.53
N PRO A 331 6.48 -22.73 11.46
CA PRO A 331 7.41 -22.93 12.57
C PRO A 331 7.15 -21.95 13.73
N SER A 332 6.58 -20.78 13.44
CA SER A 332 6.13 -19.80 14.44
C SER A 332 5.10 -18.86 13.82
N VAL A 333 4.36 -18.14 14.67
CA VAL A 333 3.41 -17.09 14.24
C VAL A 333 4.11 -15.98 13.46
N TYR A 334 5.28 -15.54 13.91
CA TYR A 334 6.06 -14.49 13.26
C TYR A 334 6.60 -14.93 11.90
N ALA A 335 7.11 -16.16 11.80
CA ALA A 335 7.61 -16.68 10.53
C ALA A 335 6.48 -16.89 9.52
N GLY A 336 5.32 -17.39 9.97
CA GLY A 336 4.13 -17.51 9.12
C GLY A 336 3.62 -16.14 8.64
N ALA A 337 3.56 -15.15 9.53
CA ALA A 337 3.21 -13.77 9.21
C ALA A 337 4.20 -13.12 8.23
N ALA A 338 5.51 -13.29 8.46
CA ALA A 338 6.57 -12.78 7.60
C ALA A 338 6.48 -13.38 6.19
N THR A 339 6.37 -14.71 6.06
CA THR A 339 6.23 -15.38 4.77
C THR A 339 4.97 -14.96 4.03
N THR A 340 3.84 -14.91 4.72
CA THR A 340 2.55 -14.62 4.08
C THR A 340 2.44 -13.15 3.70
N LEU A 341 2.92 -12.23 4.54
CA LEU A 341 2.98 -10.80 4.20
C LEU A 341 3.89 -10.57 2.98
N ALA A 342 5.07 -11.20 2.94
CA ALA A 342 5.97 -11.11 1.80
C ALA A 342 5.31 -11.58 0.50
N ALA A 343 4.64 -12.75 0.55
CA ALA A 343 3.93 -13.32 -0.58
C ALA A 343 2.83 -12.39 -1.08
N PHE A 344 2.01 -11.84 -0.18
CA PHE A 344 0.90 -10.96 -0.54
C PHE A 344 1.38 -9.65 -1.18
N ILE A 345 2.43 -9.01 -0.64
CA ILE A 345 2.97 -7.78 -1.22
C ILE A 345 3.59 -8.04 -2.60
N ALA A 346 4.44 -9.06 -2.70
CA ALA A 346 5.11 -9.42 -3.94
C ALA A 346 4.10 -9.78 -5.04
N ALA A 347 3.09 -10.61 -4.71
CA ALA A 347 2.06 -11.05 -5.64
C ALA A 347 1.11 -9.91 -6.07
N THR A 348 0.73 -9.02 -5.15
CA THR A 348 -0.25 -7.96 -5.44
C THR A 348 0.35 -6.84 -6.27
N PHE A 349 1.58 -6.43 -5.96
CA PHE A 349 2.22 -5.23 -6.50
C PHE A 349 3.37 -5.52 -7.46
N ASN A 350 3.76 -6.78 -7.65
CA ASN A 350 4.91 -7.16 -8.46
C ASN A 350 6.25 -6.58 -7.94
N THR A 351 6.37 -6.44 -6.62
CA THR A 351 7.53 -5.82 -5.94
C THR A 351 8.20 -6.80 -4.96
N PRO A 352 8.87 -7.86 -5.44
CA PRO A 352 9.44 -8.90 -4.59
C PRO A 352 10.57 -8.38 -3.69
N ILE A 353 11.43 -7.47 -4.17
CA ILE A 353 12.55 -6.96 -3.36
C ILE A 353 12.01 -6.07 -2.24
N ALA A 354 11.07 -5.18 -2.57
CA ALA A 354 10.39 -4.33 -1.59
C ALA A 354 9.68 -5.15 -0.53
N ALA A 355 9.04 -6.27 -0.90
CA ALA A 355 8.36 -7.16 0.03
C ALA A 355 9.33 -7.77 1.06
N VAL A 356 10.49 -8.28 0.60
CA VAL A 356 11.52 -8.84 1.49
C VAL A 356 12.05 -7.76 2.44
N VAL A 357 12.42 -6.61 1.91
CA VAL A 357 12.97 -5.50 2.69
C VAL A 357 11.97 -4.97 3.72
N LEU A 358 10.68 -4.87 3.35
CA LEU A 358 9.62 -4.45 4.25
C LEU A 358 9.45 -5.42 5.41
N VAL A 359 9.46 -6.73 5.14
CA VAL A 359 9.34 -7.77 6.17
C VAL A 359 10.53 -7.75 7.10
N ILE A 360 11.75 -7.60 6.59
CA ILE A 360 12.96 -7.50 7.44
C ILE A 360 12.89 -6.28 8.36
N GLN A 361 12.42 -5.13 7.88
CA GLN A 361 12.27 -3.95 8.73
C GLN A 361 11.10 -4.05 9.72
N THR A 362 10.08 -4.84 9.40
CA THR A 362 8.91 -5.03 10.28
C THR A 362 9.13 -6.12 11.33
N PHE A 363 9.81 -7.21 10.98
CA PHE A 363 9.97 -8.40 11.82
C PHE A 363 11.44 -8.71 12.14
N GLY A 364 12.40 -7.91 11.70
CA GLY A 364 13.83 -8.16 11.96
C GLY A 364 14.47 -9.19 11.01
N VAL A 365 15.78 -9.33 11.18
CA VAL A 365 16.67 -10.07 10.25
C VAL A 365 16.44 -11.58 10.24
N ASP A 366 15.97 -12.18 11.34
CA ASP A 366 15.64 -13.60 11.41
C ASP A 366 14.49 -13.99 10.46
N CYS A 367 13.67 -13.02 10.07
CA CYS A 367 12.59 -13.22 9.10
C CYS A 367 13.04 -13.12 7.64
N THR A 368 14.33 -12.97 7.35
CA THR A 368 14.85 -12.85 5.98
C THR A 368 14.50 -14.06 5.11
N VAL A 369 14.74 -15.29 5.59
CA VAL A 369 14.41 -16.51 4.82
C VAL A 369 12.89 -16.69 4.66
N PRO A 370 12.07 -16.59 5.74
CA PRO A 370 10.62 -16.53 5.61
C PRO A 370 10.13 -15.53 4.54
N ALA A 371 10.70 -14.32 4.55
CA ALA A 371 10.36 -13.25 3.62
C ALA A 371 10.73 -13.60 2.18
N ALA A 372 11.96 -14.07 1.95
CA ALA A 372 12.47 -14.41 0.63
C ALA A 372 11.62 -15.51 -0.03
N VAL A 373 11.34 -16.60 0.69
CA VAL A 373 10.54 -17.72 0.15
C VAL A 373 9.12 -17.26 -0.17
N GLY A 374 8.50 -16.49 0.72
CA GLY A 374 7.17 -15.94 0.50
C GLY A 374 7.11 -15.01 -0.72
N ALA A 375 8.00 -14.02 -0.77
CA ALA A 375 8.05 -13.05 -1.86
C ALA A 375 8.29 -13.70 -3.22
N MET A 376 9.23 -14.65 -3.33
CA MET A 376 9.58 -15.28 -4.60
C MET A 376 8.44 -16.16 -5.13
N LEU A 377 7.82 -16.99 -4.28
CA LEU A 377 6.69 -17.82 -4.69
C LEU A 377 5.45 -16.98 -5.02
N GLY A 378 5.18 -15.93 -4.25
CA GLY A 378 4.08 -15.01 -4.51
C GLY A 378 4.25 -14.26 -5.83
N TYR A 379 5.45 -13.75 -6.09
CA TYR A 379 5.79 -13.07 -7.34
C TYR A 379 5.67 -14.01 -8.54
N GLU A 380 6.30 -15.19 -8.49
CA GLU A 380 6.34 -16.10 -9.64
C GLU A 380 4.94 -16.57 -10.07
N LEU A 381 4.06 -16.83 -9.10
CA LEU A 381 2.69 -17.26 -9.37
C LEU A 381 1.84 -16.16 -10.03
N LEU A 382 2.12 -14.88 -9.75
CA LEU A 382 1.32 -13.74 -10.21
C LEU A 382 2.05 -12.79 -11.17
N ARG A 383 3.24 -13.15 -11.65
CA ARG A 383 4.06 -12.30 -12.56
C ARG A 383 3.26 -11.72 -13.74
N HIS A 384 2.28 -12.47 -14.23
CA HIS A 384 1.41 -12.09 -15.36
C HIS A 384 0.03 -11.55 -14.96
N GLU A 385 -0.37 -11.69 -13.70
CA GLU A 385 -1.68 -11.27 -13.18
C GLU A 385 -1.53 -10.35 -11.95
N HIS A 386 -0.93 -9.17 -12.09
CA HIS A 386 -0.78 -8.19 -11.00
C HIS A 386 -1.77 -7.01 -11.09
N LEU A 387 -2.20 -6.47 -9.93
CA LEU A 387 -3.44 -5.68 -9.76
C LEU A 387 -3.44 -4.35 -10.54
N LEU A 388 -2.25 -3.91 -10.94
CA LEU A 388 -1.96 -2.70 -11.70
C LEU A 388 -2.42 -2.74 -13.16
N THR A 389 -2.70 -3.93 -13.71
CA THR A 389 -3.02 -4.12 -15.14
C THR A 389 -4.40 -3.63 -15.59
N LEU A 390 -5.22 -3.04 -14.70
CA LEU A 390 -6.55 -2.55 -15.08
C LEU A 390 -6.51 -1.05 -15.38
N PRO A 391 -6.55 -0.62 -16.67
CA PRO A 391 -6.50 0.78 -17.03
C PRO A 391 -7.71 1.54 -16.48
N VAL A 392 -7.47 2.74 -15.95
CA VAL A 392 -8.53 3.62 -15.43
C VAL A 392 -9.46 4.07 -16.58
N ARG A 393 -8.92 4.22 -17.79
CA ARG A 393 -9.59 4.77 -18.99
C ARG A 393 -10.69 3.92 -19.65
N ARG A 394 -10.94 2.65 -19.27
CA ARG A 394 -11.91 1.79 -20.01
C ARG A 394 -13.40 2.09 -19.78
N GLY A 395 -13.76 3.16 -19.08
CA GLY A 395 -15.15 3.49 -18.74
C GLY A 395 -15.91 4.45 -19.67
N LEU A 396 -15.29 4.98 -20.74
CA LEU A 396 -15.89 6.09 -21.53
C LEU A 396 -15.94 5.88 -23.05
N ARG A 397 -15.85 4.64 -23.52
CA ARG A 397 -16.25 4.31 -24.90
C ARG A 397 -17.49 3.44 -24.87
N GLY A 398 -18.64 4.09 -24.81
CA GLY A 398 -19.97 3.46 -24.83
C GLY A 398 -21.03 4.53 -24.92
#